data_AF-A0A0F9QF67-F1
#
_entry.id   AF-A0A0F9QF67-F1
#
_cell.length_a   1.000
_cell.length_b   1.000
_cell.length_c   1.000
_cell.angle_alpha   90.00
_cell.angle_beta   90.00
_cell.angle_gamma   90.00
#
_symmetry.space_group_name_H-M   'P 1'
#
loop_
_entity.id
_entity.type
_entity.pdbx_description
1 polymer ?
#
loop_
_entity_poly.entity_id
_entity_poly.type
_entity_poly.pdbx_seq_one_letter_code
_entity_poly.pdbx_strand_id
1 'polypeptide(L)'
;MSGPSLKMAHTTASMTATSAAVLAANGAREYALIVNDGSVACYLNLGSTAVASEGIRVNANGGSYEMSRNWGNLYTGAINGILASGTATLIVTEGV
;
A
#
# COMPACT_ATOMS: atom_id res chain seq x y z
N MET A 1 -25.56 -7.42 15.44
CA MET A 1 -25.75 -6.65 14.19
C MET A 1 -24.54 -6.93 13.33
N SER A 2 -24.68 -7.65 12.21
CA SER A 2 -23.57 -7.76 11.25
C SER A 2 -23.42 -6.41 10.58
N GLY A 3 -22.30 -5.73 10.78
CA GLY A 3 -21.99 -4.52 10.02
C GLY A 3 -21.93 -4.81 8.52
N PRO A 4 -21.88 -3.78 7.65
CA PRO A 4 -21.70 -3.99 6.22
C PRO A 4 -20.44 -4.84 5.99
N SER A 5 -20.59 -5.94 5.24
CA SER A 5 -19.47 -6.80 4.87
C SER A 5 -18.67 -6.12 3.76
N LEU A 6 -17.46 -5.67 4.07
CA LEU A 6 -16.55 -5.10 3.08
C LEU A 6 -16.25 -6.13 1.98
N LYS A 7 -16.29 -5.69 0.72
CA LYS A 7 -15.84 -6.52 -0.41
C LYS A 7 -14.33 -6.42 -0.51
N MET A 8 -13.64 -7.51 -0.21
CA MET A 8 -12.18 -7.57 -0.29
C MET A 8 -11.71 -7.91 -1.70
N ALA A 9 -10.74 -7.13 -2.19
CA ALA A 9 -9.99 -7.42 -3.40
C ALA A 9 -8.50 -7.55 -3.07
N HIS A 10 -7.85 -8.57 -3.65
CA HIS A 10 -6.42 -8.81 -3.48
C HIS A 10 -5.71 -8.63 -4.82
N THR A 11 -4.67 -7.81 -4.83
CA THR A 11 -3.84 -7.54 -6.01
C THR A 11 -2.37 -7.56 -5.62
N THR A 12 -1.50 -7.56 -6.63
CA THR A 12 -0.06 -7.41 -6.41
C THR A 12 0.45 -6.21 -7.18
N ALA A 13 1.50 -5.57 -6.65
CA ALA A 13 2.20 -4.47 -7.29
C ALA A 13 3.70 -4.76 -7.30
N SER A 14 4.31 -4.75 -8.48
CA SER A 14 5.77 -4.92 -8.63
C SER A 14 6.45 -3.58 -8.57
N MET A 15 7.29 -3.39 -7.55
CA MET A 15 7.98 -2.14 -7.30
C MET A 15 9.45 -2.23 -7.69
N THR A 16 10.00 -1.12 -8.19
CA THR A 16 11.41 -0.99 -8.60
C THR A 16 12.00 0.31 -8.02
N ALA A 17 13.19 0.70 -8.47
CA ALA A 17 13.80 2.00 -8.12
C ALA A 17 13.13 3.22 -8.79
N THR A 18 11.99 3.03 -9.45
CA THR A 18 11.16 4.11 -10.00
C THR A 18 9.82 4.11 -9.30
N SER A 19 9.34 5.29 -8.89
CA SER A 19 8.01 5.45 -8.30
C SER A 19 6.92 4.89 -9.21
N ALA A 20 6.09 4.00 -8.66
CA ALA A 20 4.97 3.40 -9.36
C ALA A 20 3.75 3.29 -8.44
N ALA A 21 2.56 3.15 -9.02
CA ALA A 21 1.33 2.98 -8.25
C ALA A 21 1.30 1.62 -7.56
N VAL A 22 1.10 1.62 -6.24
CA VAL A 22 0.84 0.42 -5.42
C VAL A 22 -0.65 0.16 -5.35
N LEU A 23 -1.44 1.22 -5.16
CA LEU A 23 -2.89 1.17 -5.11
C LEU A 23 -3.47 2.45 -5.72
N ALA A 24 -4.37 2.31 -6.69
CA ALA A 24 -5.02 3.44 -7.36
C ALA A 24 -5.90 4.24 -6.38
N ALA A 25 -6.30 5.46 -6.73
CA ALA A 25 -7.27 6.21 -5.92
C ALA A 25 -8.65 5.53 -5.96
N ASN A 26 -9.32 5.44 -4.83
CA ASN A 26 -10.65 4.87 -4.70
C ASN A 26 -11.44 5.57 -3.59
N GLY A 27 -12.45 6.36 -3.97
CA GLY A 27 -13.29 7.10 -3.03
C GLY A 27 -14.21 6.22 -2.17
N ALA A 28 -14.42 4.95 -2.56
CA ALA A 28 -15.20 3.98 -1.80
C ALA A 28 -14.35 3.10 -0.88
N ARG A 29 -13.02 3.28 -0.84
CA ARG A 29 -12.14 2.53 0.04
C ARG A 29 -12.55 2.76 1.50
N GLU A 30 -12.67 1.67 2.24
CA GLU A 30 -12.91 1.60 3.69
C GLU A 30 -11.72 0.94 4.42
N TYR A 31 -10.92 0.15 3.70
CA TYR A 31 -9.78 -0.60 4.21
C TYR A 31 -8.66 -0.73 3.16
N ALA A 32 -7.40 -0.66 3.59
CA ALA A 32 -6.26 -1.10 2.79
C ALA A 32 -5.18 -1.75 3.66
N LEU A 33 -4.60 -2.85 3.17
CA LEU A 33 -3.43 -3.50 3.73
C LEU A 33 -2.40 -3.68 2.61
N ILE A 34 -1.19 -3.21 2.85
CA ILE A 34 -0.06 -3.36 1.95
C ILE A 34 1.01 -4.17 2.68
N VAL A 35 1.38 -5.31 2.12
CA VAL A 35 2.42 -6.20 2.67
C VAL A 35 3.57 -6.27 1.66
N ASN A 36 4.80 -6.13 2.14
CA ASN A 36 5.98 -6.28 1.31
C ASN A 36 6.50 -7.72 1.40
N ASP A 37 6.21 -8.50 0.36
CA ASP A 37 6.68 -9.88 0.21
C ASP A 37 8.07 -9.96 -0.46
N GLY A 38 8.65 -8.81 -0.81
CA GLY A 38 9.99 -8.73 -1.39
C GLY A 38 11.12 -8.70 -0.36
N SER A 39 12.35 -8.81 -0.87
CA SER A 39 13.59 -8.80 -0.08
C SER A 39 14.17 -7.39 0.16
N VAL A 40 13.57 -6.35 -0.41
CA VAL A 40 14.00 -4.95 -0.27
C VAL A 40 12.87 -4.12 0.35
N ALA A 41 13.23 -3.20 1.24
CA ALA A 41 12.26 -2.28 1.84
C ALA A 41 11.64 -1.36 0.78
N CYS A 42 10.34 -1.14 0.89
CA CYS A 42 9.58 -0.22 0.02
C CYS A 42 9.20 1.03 0.80
N TYR A 43 9.19 2.17 0.12
CA TYR A 43 8.79 3.48 0.67
C TYR A 43 7.52 3.94 -0.02
N LEU A 44 6.46 4.16 0.75
CA LEU A 44 5.16 4.57 0.26
C LEU A 44 4.97 6.08 0.41
N ASN A 45 4.32 6.69 -0.56
CA ASN A 45 3.84 8.06 -0.52
C ASN A 45 2.34 8.11 -0.83
N LEU A 46 1.61 8.92 -0.06
CA LEU A 46 0.17 9.11 -0.18
C LEU A 46 -0.10 10.37 -1.01
N GLY A 47 -0.55 10.21 -2.26
CA GLY A 47 -0.99 11.32 -3.11
C GLY A 47 0.09 12.04 -3.90
N SER A 48 1.33 11.59 -3.85
CA SER A 48 2.44 12.16 -4.63
C SER A 48 3.44 11.08 -5.05
N THR A 49 4.44 11.46 -5.85
CA THR A 49 5.52 10.57 -6.26
C THR A 49 6.27 10.05 -5.04
N ALA A 50 6.55 8.75 -5.00
CA ALA A 50 7.32 8.15 -3.92
C ALA A 50 8.82 8.44 -4.12
N VAL A 51 9.51 8.77 -3.02
CA VAL A 51 10.95 9.02 -2.99
C VAL A 51 11.58 8.01 -2.03
N ALA A 52 12.69 7.40 -2.44
CA ALA A 52 13.37 6.41 -1.62
C ALA A 52 13.86 7.05 -0.31
N SER A 53 13.66 6.35 0.81
CA SER A 53 13.96 6.84 2.17
C SER A 53 13.08 7.97 2.68
N GLU A 54 11.93 8.24 2.04
CA GLU A 54 10.91 9.19 2.50
C GLU A 54 9.55 8.51 2.72
N GLY A 55 8.65 9.16 3.45
CA GLY A 55 7.29 8.67 3.66
C GLY A 55 7.22 7.45 4.58
N ILE A 56 6.40 6.46 4.20
CA ILE A 56 6.09 5.30 5.03
C ILE A 56 6.94 4.12 4.58
N ARG A 57 7.85 3.65 5.44
CA ARG A 57 8.69 2.48 5.15
C ARG A 57 7.96 1.19 5.47
N VAL A 58 7.83 0.31 4.48
CA VAL A 58 7.37 -1.07 4.63
C VAL A 58 8.58 -2.01 4.53
N ASN A 59 8.98 -2.58 5.67
CA ASN A 59 10.14 -3.45 5.74
C ASN A 59 9.99 -4.68 4.82
N ALA A 60 11.11 -5.17 4.31
CA ALA A 60 11.18 -6.41 3.55
C ALA A 60 10.70 -7.62 4.37
N ASN A 61 10.42 -8.73 3.67
CA ASN A 61 10.13 -10.04 4.26
C ASN A 61 8.89 -10.04 5.17
N GLY A 62 7.78 -9.47 4.69
CA GLY A 62 6.47 -9.53 5.36
C GLY A 62 6.12 -8.30 6.19
N GLY A 63 6.92 -7.22 6.15
CA GLY A 63 6.52 -5.95 6.74
C GLY A 63 5.22 -5.44 6.11
N SER A 64 4.38 -4.79 6.91
CA SER A 64 3.05 -4.35 6.45
C SER A 64 2.69 -2.94 6.91
N TYR A 65 1.79 -2.33 6.16
CA TYR A 65 1.14 -1.07 6.51
C TYR A 65 -0.37 -1.23 6.30
N GLU A 66 -1.12 -0.99 7.37
CA GLU A 66 -2.57 -1.17 7.41
C GLU A 66 -3.28 0.15 7.67
N MET A 67 -4.37 0.36 6.94
CA MET A 67 -5.17 1.56 6.97
C MET A 67 -6.65 1.18 7.03
N SER A 68 -7.39 1.79 7.95
CA SER A 68 -8.83 1.55 8.05
C SER A 68 -9.57 2.79 8.48
N ARG A 69 -10.84 2.90 8.05
CA ARG A 69 -11.72 3.99 8.51
C ARG A 69 -11.86 3.99 10.02
N ASN A 70 -11.85 2.81 10.63
CA ASN A 70 -11.98 2.61 12.07
C ASN A 70 -10.76 3.13 12.85
N TRP A 71 -9.58 3.16 12.25
CA TRP A 71 -8.35 3.68 12.87
C TRP A 71 -8.09 5.15 12.52
N GLY A 72 -8.93 5.77 11.68
CA GLY A 72 -8.81 7.18 11.32
C GLY A 72 -7.60 7.53 10.45
N ASN A 73 -6.83 6.54 10.00
CA ASN A 73 -5.64 6.70 9.15
C ASN A 73 -5.91 6.40 7.67
N LEU A 74 -7.18 6.26 7.29
CA LEU A 74 -7.56 5.86 5.94
C LEU A 74 -7.28 6.98 4.94
N TYR A 75 -6.55 6.63 3.89
CA TYR A 75 -6.29 7.47 2.74
C TYR A 75 -6.90 6.83 1.49
N THR A 76 -7.77 7.58 0.81
CA THR A 76 -8.55 7.12 -0.35
C THR A 76 -7.93 7.52 -1.69
N GLY A 77 -6.90 8.37 -1.68
CA GLY A 77 -6.16 8.73 -2.89
C GLY A 77 -5.23 7.61 -3.38
N ALA A 78 -4.45 7.92 -4.41
CA ALA A 78 -3.47 7.00 -4.98
C ALA A 78 -2.25 6.85 -4.05
N ILE A 79 -1.81 5.63 -3.86
CA ILE A 79 -0.64 5.28 -3.07
C ILE A 79 0.46 4.84 -4.04
N ASN A 80 1.58 5.53 -4.01
CA ASN A 80 2.75 5.21 -4.82
C ASN A 80 3.84 4.60 -3.95
N GLY A 81 4.68 3.76 -4.55
CA GLY A 81 5.77 3.06 -3.89
C GLY A 81 7.06 3.13 -4.69
N ILE A 82 8.19 3.05 -4.01
CA ILE A 82 9.53 3.03 -4.59
C ILE A 82 10.50 2.22 -3.71
N LEU A 83 11.50 1.60 -4.33
CA LEU A 83 12.64 0.99 -3.64
C LEU A 83 13.87 1.87 -3.78
N ALA A 84 14.82 1.74 -2.86
CA ALA A 84 16.16 2.31 -3.05
C ALA A 84 16.94 1.61 -4.19
N SER A 85 16.68 0.31 -4.40
CA SER A 85 17.32 -0.52 -5.43
C SER A 85 16.58 -1.85 -5.59
N GLY A 86 16.79 -2.56 -6.70
CA GLY A 86 16.24 -3.91 -6.90
C GLY A 86 14.75 -3.94 -7.18
N THR A 87 14.11 -5.05 -6.85
CA THR A 87 12.68 -5.28 -7.06
C THR A 87 12.02 -5.90 -5.82
N ALA A 88 10.74 -5.59 -5.60
CA ALA A 88 9.92 -6.21 -4.57
C ALA A 88 8.48 -6.34 -5.05
N THR A 89 7.81 -7.40 -4.60
CA THR A 89 6.38 -7.58 -4.80
C THR A 89 5.65 -7.11 -3.55
N LEU A 90 4.70 -6.19 -3.72
CA LEU A 90 3.75 -5.85 -2.67
C LEU A 90 2.46 -6.63 -2.90
N ILE A 91 1.92 -7.21 -1.83
CA ILE A 91 0.58 -7.78 -1.77
C ILE A 91 -0.34 -6.72 -1.21
N VAL A 92 -1.41 -6.40 -1.93
CA VAL A 92 -2.34 -5.33 -1.58
C VAL A 92 -3.73 -5.92 -1.39
N THR A 93 -4.33 -5.66 -0.25
CA THR A 93 -5.74 -5.95 0.03
C THR A 93 -6.49 -4.63 0.16
N GLU A 94 -7.55 -4.45 -0.61
CA GLU A 94 -8.44 -3.30 -0.51
C GLU A 94 -9.85 -3.77 -0.15
N GLY A 95 -10.47 -3.12 0.83
CA GLY A 95 -11.88 -3.31 1.19
C GLY A 95 -12.69 -2.07 0.82
N VAL A 96 -13.81 -2.30 0.15
CA VAL A 96 -14.82 -1.29 -0.24
C VAL A 96 -16.21 -1.69 0.24
#